data_AF-A0A453CHH3-F1
#
_entry.id   AF-A0A453CHH3-F1
#
_cell.length_a   1.000
_cell.length_b   1.000
_cell.length_c   1.000
_cell.angle_alpha   90.00
_cell.angle_beta   90.00
_cell.angle_gamma   90.00
#
_symmetry.space_group_name_H-M   'P 1'
#
loop_
_entity.id
_entity.type
_entity.pdbx_description
1 polymer ?
#
loop_
_entity_poly.entity_id
_entity_poly.type
_entity_poly.pdbx_seq_one_letter_code
_entity_poly.pdbx_strand_id
1 'polypeptide(L)'
;MECENGQVAANGDGLCVAQPARADPLNWGKAAEELSGSHLDAVKRMVEEYRKPVVTMEGASLTIAMVAAVAAGSDTRVELDESARGRVKESSDWVMNSMMNGTDSYGVTTGFGATSHRRTKEGGALQRELI
;
A
#
# COMPACT_ATOMS: atom_id res chain seq x y z
N MET A 1 -39.95 28.37 3.34
CA MET A 1 -38.96 27.58 4.11
C MET A 1 -37.61 28.09 3.68
N GLU A 2 -37.20 29.18 4.30
CA GLU A 2 -36.02 29.96 3.95
C GLU A 2 -34.83 29.36 4.70
N CYS A 3 -33.78 29.01 3.97
CA CYS A 3 -32.54 28.51 4.56
C CYS A 3 -31.68 29.72 4.92
N GLU A 4 -31.63 30.06 6.21
CA GLU A 4 -30.74 31.08 6.76
C GLU A 4 -29.29 30.65 6.59
N ASN A 5 -28.57 31.31 5.69
CA ASN A 5 -27.11 31.22 5.59
C ASN A 5 -26.52 31.98 6.77
N GLY A 6 -25.98 31.26 7.75
CA GLY A 6 -25.23 31.82 8.87
C GLY A 6 -24.04 32.63 8.38
N GLN A 7 -24.20 33.96 8.35
CA GLN A 7 -23.11 34.92 8.19
C GLN A 7 -22.23 34.85 9.44
N VAL A 8 -21.05 34.24 9.31
CA VAL A 8 -20.00 34.38 10.33
C VAL A 8 -19.25 35.67 10.03
N ALA A 9 -19.40 36.65 10.92
CA ALA A 9 -18.78 37.96 10.84
C ALA A 9 -17.25 37.84 10.70
N ALA A 10 -16.72 38.42 9.63
CA ALA A 10 -15.30 38.67 9.48
C ALA A 10 -14.89 39.82 10.41
N ASN A 11 -14.41 39.48 11.61
CA ASN A 11 -13.64 40.42 12.42
C ASN A 11 -12.17 40.12 12.21
N GLY A 12 -11.49 41.10 11.63
CA GLY A 12 -10.05 41.08 11.42
C GLY A 12 -9.31 41.15 12.75
N ASP A 13 -8.52 40.13 13.00
CA ASP A 13 -7.26 40.23 13.72
C ASP A 13 -6.27 39.35 12.97
N GLY A 14 -5.31 40.01 12.32
CA GLY A 14 -4.25 39.38 11.55
C GLY A 14 -3.34 38.58 12.47
N LEU A 15 -3.61 37.28 12.59
CA LEU A 15 -2.62 36.32 13.04
C LEU A 15 -2.03 35.66 11.80
N CYS A 16 -0.80 36.03 11.47
CA CYS A 16 0.05 35.28 10.55
C CYS A 16 0.35 33.90 11.14
N VAL A 17 -0.66 33.04 11.24
CA VAL A 17 -0.42 31.61 11.41
C VAL A 17 0.12 31.17 10.06
N ALA A 18 1.39 30.81 10.01
CA ALA A 18 1.91 30.05 8.89
C ALA A 18 0.93 28.89 8.70
N GLN A 19 0.14 28.92 7.62
CA GLN A 19 -0.68 27.76 7.26
C GLN A 19 0.30 26.58 7.26
N PRO A 20 0.07 25.52 8.06
CA PRO A 20 0.91 24.34 7.99
C PRO A 20 0.95 23.95 6.51
N ALA A 21 2.16 23.75 5.98
CA ALA A 21 2.39 23.32 4.60
C ALA A 21 1.28 22.34 4.22
N ARG A 22 0.47 22.73 3.22
CA ARG A 22 -0.83 22.10 2.88
C ARG A 22 -0.80 20.62 3.26
N ALA A 23 -1.37 20.28 4.41
CA ALA A 23 -1.48 18.88 4.77
C ALA A 23 -2.22 18.17 3.63
N ASP A 24 -1.72 17.03 3.20
CA ASP A 24 -2.33 16.22 2.14
C ASP A 24 -2.92 14.93 2.74
N PRO A 25 -3.92 15.03 3.63
CA PRO A 25 -4.43 13.88 4.40
C PRO A 25 -5.13 12.84 3.51
N LEU A 26 -5.53 13.24 2.30
CA LEU A 26 -6.16 12.36 1.31
C LEU A 26 -5.21 11.96 0.17
N ASN A 27 -3.94 12.39 0.23
CA ASN A 27 -2.89 12.04 -0.72
C ASN A 27 -3.16 12.49 -2.18
N TRP A 28 -4.05 13.47 -2.39
CA TRP A 28 -4.38 14.02 -3.71
C TRP A 28 -3.27 14.90 -4.26
N GLY A 29 -2.58 15.64 -3.38
CA GLY A 29 -1.43 16.43 -3.74
C GLY A 29 -0.30 15.56 -4.30
N LYS A 30 0.03 14.46 -3.61
CA LYS A 30 1.01 13.48 -4.09
C LYS A 30 0.63 12.91 -5.46
N ALA A 31 -0.62 12.49 -5.65
CA ALA A 31 -1.09 11.96 -6.94
C ALA A 31 -1.02 13.01 -8.06
N ALA A 32 -1.34 14.27 -7.77
CA ALA A 32 -1.22 15.37 -8.73
C ALA A 32 0.25 15.69 -9.08
N GLU A 33 1.16 15.59 -8.10
CA GLU A 33 2.59 15.77 -8.29
C GLU A 33 3.20 14.71 -9.23
N GLU A 34 2.76 13.46 -9.14
CA GLU A 34 3.19 12.37 -10.05
C GLU A 34 2.81 12.63 -11.53
N LEU A 35 1.78 13.45 -11.77
CA LEU A 35 1.35 13.87 -13.11
C LEU A 35 2.04 15.15 -13.60
N SER A 36 2.88 15.77 -12.77
CA SER A 36 3.63 16.97 -13.15
C SER A 36 4.79 16.66 -14.09
N GLY A 37 5.22 17.66 -14.86
CA GLY A 37 6.30 17.52 -15.85
C GLY A 37 5.83 17.03 -17.22
N SER A 38 6.78 16.70 -18.11
CA SER A 38 6.46 16.28 -19.48
C SER A 38 6.28 14.77 -19.57
N HIS A 39 5.34 14.33 -20.42
CA HIS A 39 5.14 12.90 -20.70
C HIS A 39 6.40 12.25 -21.31
N LEU A 40 7.12 12.99 -22.16
CA LEU A 40 8.36 12.51 -22.79
C LEU A 40 9.41 12.15 -21.74
N ASP A 41 9.56 12.97 -20.69
CA ASP A 41 10.54 12.69 -19.62
C ASP A 41 10.10 11.52 -18.76
N ALA A 42 8.79 11.34 -18.53
CA ALA A 42 8.26 10.15 -17.86
C ALA A 42 8.58 8.87 -18.64
N VAL A 43 8.40 8.87 -19.97
CA VAL A 43 8.71 7.71 -20.83
C VAL A 43 10.22 7.44 -20.88
N LYS A 44 11.07 8.47 -20.91
CA LYS A 44 12.53 8.28 -20.83
C LYS A 44 12.94 7.57 -19.54
N ARG A 45 12.44 8.03 -18.39
CA ARG A 45 12.68 7.36 -17.09
C ARG A 45 12.18 5.91 -17.09
N MET A 46 11.00 5.66 -17.66
CA MET A 46 10.44 4.32 -17.79
C MET A 46 11.36 3.38 -18.59
N VAL A 47 11.94 3.85 -19.71
CA VAL A 47 12.87 3.05 -20.52
C VAL A 47 14.19 2.80 -19.79
N GLU A 48 14.69 3.78 -19.04
CA GLU A 48 15.90 3.62 -18.21
C GLU A 48 15.69 2.56 -17.12
N GLU A 49 14.55 2.59 -16.43
CA GLU A 49 14.18 1.60 -15.42
C GLU A 49 14.03 0.20 -16.00
N TYR A 50 13.36 0.07 -17.16
CA TYR A 50 13.16 -1.20 -17.85
C TYR A 50 14.48 -1.91 -18.17
N ARG A 51 15.53 -1.14 -18.49
CA ARG A 51 16.84 -1.67 -18.87
C ARG A 51 17.74 -2.03 -17.69
N LYS A 52 17.32 -1.76 -16.45
CA LYS A 52 18.13 -2.11 -15.27
C LYS A 52 18.21 -3.64 -15.15
N PRO A 53 19.41 -4.20 -14.88
CA PRO A 53 19.60 -5.65 -14.77
C PRO A 53 19.02 -6.23 -13.46
N VAL A 54 18.75 -5.38 -12.48
CA VAL A 54 18.23 -5.79 -11.16
C VAL A 54 17.02 -4.94 -10.81
N VAL A 55 15.96 -5.62 -10.34
CA VAL A 55 14.78 -5.03 -9.72
C VAL A 55 14.79 -5.39 -8.25
N THR A 56 15.03 -4.40 -7.39
CA THR A 56 14.93 -4.56 -5.94
C THR A 56 13.49 -4.30 -5.50
N MET A 57 12.93 -5.17 -4.64
CA MET A 57 11.58 -5.08 -4.14
C MET A 57 11.55 -4.90 -2.62
N GLU A 58 11.02 -3.76 -2.19
CA GLU A 58 10.75 -3.41 -0.78
C GLU A 58 9.25 -3.21 -0.50
N GLY A 59 8.42 -3.04 -1.54
CA GLY A 59 6.96 -2.97 -1.42
C GLY A 59 6.36 -1.57 -1.52
N ALA A 60 7.11 -0.57 -2.01
CA ALA A 60 6.61 0.79 -2.17
C ALA A 60 6.98 1.49 -3.49
N SER A 61 8.02 1.03 -4.20
CA SER A 61 8.58 1.71 -5.38
C SER A 61 8.55 0.89 -6.68
N LEU A 62 7.74 -0.18 -6.72
CA LEU A 62 7.58 -0.98 -7.94
C LEU A 62 6.93 -0.17 -9.06
N THR A 63 7.59 -0.09 -10.23
CA THR A 63 7.06 0.62 -11.41
C THR A 63 6.64 -0.35 -12.52
N ILE A 64 5.83 0.13 -13.48
CA ILE A 64 5.42 -0.67 -14.66
C ILE A 64 6.60 -1.12 -15.52
N ALA A 65 7.68 -0.33 -15.55
CA ALA A 65 8.90 -0.65 -16.29
C ALA A 65 9.60 -1.88 -15.69
N MET A 66 9.70 -1.93 -14.36
CA MET A 66 10.28 -3.06 -13.64
C MET A 66 9.47 -4.35 -13.86
N VAL A 67 8.13 -4.24 -13.83
CA VAL A 67 7.23 -5.38 -14.12
C VAL A 67 7.44 -5.89 -15.54
N ALA A 68 7.48 -4.99 -16.52
CA ALA A 68 7.73 -5.36 -17.91
C ALA A 68 9.11 -6.00 -18.11
N ALA A 69 10.15 -5.50 -17.42
CA ALA A 69 11.50 -6.04 -17.49
C ALA A 69 11.56 -7.49 -16.98
N VAL A 70 10.96 -7.77 -15.83
CA VAL A 70 10.87 -9.12 -15.27
C VAL A 70 10.04 -10.04 -16.16
N ALA A 71 8.90 -9.56 -16.69
CA ALA A 71 8.02 -10.34 -17.54
C ALA A 71 8.63 -10.69 -18.91
N ALA A 72 9.53 -9.85 -19.44
CA ALA A 72 10.24 -10.11 -20.69
C ALA A 72 11.21 -11.31 -20.60
N GLY A 73 11.62 -11.69 -19.39
CA GLY A 73 12.20 -13.00 -19.09
C GLY A 73 13.63 -13.24 -19.59
N SER A 74 14.32 -12.23 -20.14
CA SER A 74 15.65 -12.48 -20.73
C SER A 74 16.81 -12.27 -19.76
N ASP A 75 16.83 -11.23 -18.91
CA ASP A 75 18.07 -10.88 -18.17
C ASP A 75 17.89 -10.11 -16.85
N THR A 76 16.65 -9.88 -16.38
CA THR A 76 16.40 -9.08 -15.17
C THR A 76 16.30 -9.96 -13.93
N ARG A 77 17.21 -9.76 -12.97
CA ARG A 77 17.18 -10.41 -11.66
C ARG A 77 16.28 -9.65 -10.69
N VAL A 78 15.52 -10.39 -9.87
CA VAL A 78 14.78 -9.83 -8.75
C VAL A 78 15.59 -9.99 -7.46
N GLU A 79 15.66 -8.94 -6.67
CA GLU A 79 16.24 -8.94 -5.32
C GLU A 79 15.20 -8.43 -4.32
N LEU A 80 15.17 -9.03 -3.12
CA LEU A 80 14.33 -8.56 -2.03
C LEU A 80 15.16 -7.62 -1.16
N ASP A 81 14.61 -6.47 -0.80
CA ASP A 81 15.26 -5.57 0.14
C ASP A 81 15.16 -6.15 1.56
N GLU A 82 16.32 -6.41 2.17
CA GLU A 82 16.45 -6.89 3.54
C GLU A 82 15.84 -5.94 4.57
N SER A 83 15.73 -4.65 4.26
CA SER A 83 15.06 -3.66 5.12
C SER A 83 13.59 -4.01 5.39
N ALA A 84 12.94 -4.77 4.49
CA ALA A 84 11.56 -5.21 4.64
C ALA A 84 11.40 -6.44 5.57
N ARG A 85 12.48 -7.19 5.86
CA ARG A 85 12.41 -8.45 6.60
C ARG A 85 11.78 -8.28 7.99
N GLY A 86 12.12 -7.20 8.70
CA GLY A 86 11.60 -6.92 10.04
C GLY A 86 10.08 -6.85 10.08
N ARG A 87 9.49 -5.96 9.26
CA ARG A 87 8.03 -5.77 9.17
C ARG A 87 7.28 -7.01 8.67
N VAL A 88 7.90 -7.78 7.77
CA VAL A 88 7.34 -9.07 7.30
C VAL A 88 7.33 -10.09 8.44
N LYS A 89 8.42 -10.19 9.20
CA LYS A 89 8.50 -11.10 10.35
C LYS A 89 7.55 -10.71 11.47
N GLU A 90 7.43 -9.43 11.80
CA GLU A 90 6.54 -8.94 12.85
C GLU A 90 5.07 -9.29 12.57
N SER A 91 4.61 -9.07 11.33
CA SER A 91 3.25 -9.44 10.94
C SER A 91 3.03 -10.96 10.93
N SER A 92 4.02 -11.73 10.48
CA SER A 92 3.99 -13.20 10.55
C SER A 92 3.88 -13.70 12.00
N ASP A 93 4.76 -13.23 12.88
CA ASP A 93 4.77 -13.63 14.30
C ASP A 93 3.46 -13.22 14.99
N TRP A 94 2.90 -12.06 14.64
CA TRP A 94 1.60 -11.61 15.15
C TRP A 94 0.46 -12.55 14.75
N VAL A 95 0.39 -12.99 13.49
CA VAL A 95 -0.64 -13.94 13.02
C VAL A 95 -0.52 -15.27 13.78
N MET A 96 0.70 -15.78 13.92
CA MET A 96 0.94 -17.04 14.63
C MET A 96 0.51 -16.95 16.11
N ASN A 97 0.89 -15.88 16.80
CA ASN A 97 0.49 -15.65 18.19
C ASN A 97 -1.04 -15.45 18.32
N SER A 98 -1.66 -14.71 17.41
CA SER A 98 -3.11 -14.47 17.38
C SER A 98 -3.88 -15.78 17.26
N MET A 99 -3.44 -16.68 16.37
CA MET A 99 -4.00 -18.02 16.22
C MET A 99 -3.82 -18.87 17.48
N MET A 100 -2.64 -18.88 18.09
CA MET A 100 -2.36 -19.63 19.33
C MET A 100 -3.22 -19.16 20.50
N ASN A 101 -3.54 -17.87 20.56
CA ASN A 101 -4.42 -17.28 21.57
C ASN A 101 -5.91 -17.51 21.29
N GLY A 102 -6.27 -18.23 20.23
CA GLY A 102 -7.65 -18.54 19.88
C GLY A 102 -8.42 -17.36 19.29
N THR A 103 -7.73 -16.38 18.69
CA THR A 103 -8.39 -15.25 18.03
C THR A 103 -9.12 -15.70 16.77
N ASP A 104 -10.38 -15.31 16.62
CA ASP A 104 -11.14 -15.48 15.39
C ASP A 104 -10.59 -14.51 14.31
N SER A 105 -9.92 -15.07 13.31
CA SER A 105 -9.30 -14.35 12.19
C SER A 105 -9.78 -14.96 10.88
N TYR A 106 -10.39 -14.12 10.02
CA TYR A 106 -10.99 -14.57 8.77
C TYR A 106 -9.98 -15.28 7.87
N GLY A 107 -10.31 -16.50 7.44
CA GLY A 107 -9.45 -17.31 6.56
C GLY A 107 -8.18 -17.87 7.22
N VAL A 108 -7.99 -17.64 8.52
CA VAL A 108 -6.89 -18.20 9.33
C VAL A 108 -7.44 -19.24 10.31
N THR A 109 -8.40 -18.83 11.15
CA THR A 109 -9.10 -19.70 12.11
C THR A 109 -10.57 -19.88 11.77
N THR A 110 -11.06 -19.22 10.72
CA THR A 110 -12.41 -19.40 10.17
C THR A 110 -12.40 -19.98 8.76
N GLY A 111 -13.54 -20.52 8.31
CA GLY A 111 -13.73 -20.88 6.89
C GLY A 111 -13.73 -19.68 5.95
N PHE A 112 -13.90 -19.95 4.65
CA PHE A 112 -13.89 -18.94 3.58
C PHE A 112 -15.29 -18.67 3.02
N GLY A 113 -15.52 -17.44 2.55
CA GLY A 113 -16.75 -17.04 1.86
C GLY A 113 -18.02 -17.34 2.66
N ALA A 114 -18.99 -18.00 2.03
CA ALA A 114 -20.27 -18.39 2.66
C ALA A 114 -20.10 -19.30 3.89
N THR A 115 -18.95 -19.99 4.02
CA THR A 115 -18.65 -20.90 5.13
C THR A 115 -17.79 -20.27 6.24
N SER A 116 -17.61 -18.95 6.22
CA SER A 116 -16.80 -18.19 7.20
C SER A 116 -17.32 -18.25 8.64
N HIS A 117 -18.55 -18.72 8.85
CA HIS A 117 -19.07 -19.03 10.18
C HIS A 117 -18.47 -20.31 10.79
N ARG A 118 -17.73 -21.12 10.04
CA ARG A 118 -17.07 -22.32 10.59
C ARG A 118 -15.74 -21.93 11.21
N ARG A 119 -15.40 -22.54 12.35
CA ARG A 119 -14.15 -22.32 13.08
C ARG A 119 -13.29 -23.57 13.06
N THR A 120 -11.98 -23.40 13.06
CA THR A 120 -11.01 -24.50 13.14
C THR A 120 -9.82 -24.09 14.00
N LYS A 121 -9.23 -25.07 14.68
CA LYS A 121 -7.92 -24.94 15.33
C LYS A 121 -6.79 -25.48 14.47
N GLU A 122 -7.14 -26.13 13.35
CA GLU A 122 -6.21 -26.74 12.39
C GLU A 122 -5.91 -25.78 11.23
N GLY A 123 -5.33 -24.61 11.54
CA GLY A 123 -5.04 -23.58 10.54
C GLY A 123 -4.20 -24.10 9.36
N GLY A 124 -3.21 -24.95 9.64
CA GLY A 124 -2.38 -25.56 8.59
C GLY A 124 -3.13 -26.54 7.68
N ALA A 125 -4.16 -27.23 8.18
CA ALA A 125 -5.04 -28.05 7.34
C ALA A 125 -5.97 -27.17 6.49
N LEU A 126 -6.52 -26.10 7.08
CA LEU A 126 -7.34 -25.13 6.35
C LEU A 126 -6.61 -24.51 5.16
N GLN A 127 -5.34 -24.14 5.31
CA GLN A 127 -4.54 -23.58 4.20
C GLN A 127 -4.28 -24.61 3.08
N ARG A 128 -4.20 -25.91 3.40
CA ARG A 128 -4.07 -26.96 2.36
C ARG A 128 -5.36 -27.19 1.58
N GLU A 129 -6.52 -26.98 2.20
CA GLU A 129 -7.81 -27.07 1.51
C GLU A 129 -8.11 -25.86 0.63
N LEU A 130 -7.40 -24.74 0.84
CA LEU A 130 -7.57 -23.52 0.04
C LEU A 130 -6.87 -23.61 -1.32
N ILE A 131 -5.74 -24.30 -1.39
CA ILE A 131 -4.87 -24.42 -2.59
C ILE A 131 -5.13 -25.72 -3.34
#